data_AF-A0AAV6JW40-F1
#
_entry.id   AF-A0AAV6JW40-F1
#
_cell.length_a   1.000
_cell.length_b   1.000
_cell.length_c   1.000
_cell.angle_alpha   90.00
_cell.angle_beta   90.00
_cell.angle_gamma   90.00
#
_symmetry.space_group_name_H-M   'P 1'
#
loop_
_entity.id
_entity.type
_entity.pdbx_description
1 polymer ?
#
loop_
_entity_poly.entity_id
_entity_poly.type
_entity_poly.pdbx_seq_one_letter_code
_entity_poly.pdbx_strand_id
1 'polypeptide(L)'
;MKSVVYESLRIEPPVPLQFGRAKRDMVIESHDAAFEVREGEMLFGFQPFATKDPKIFERSEEFVPGRFVGEEGEGLLRHVLWSNGPETESPTAGNKQCAGKDFVVLVSRLLVVEFFLRYDSFEIEVGKSPLGANLLVVEDEEWCLMEAFPSNGYRVRGGRGMGKFAPGGGSRDGHMVLFRPNYRREPTEGSH
;
A
#
# COMPACT_ATOMS: atom_id res chain seq x y z
N MET A 1 -8.41 -4.36 4.58
CA MET A 1 -7.93 -4.63 3.22
C MET A 1 -8.31 -3.52 2.22
N LYS A 2 -9.60 -3.27 1.89
CA LYS A 2 -10.01 -2.25 0.89
C LYS A 2 -9.32 -0.87 1.07
N SER A 3 -9.32 -0.35 2.30
CA SER A 3 -8.74 0.96 2.64
C SER A 3 -7.25 1.07 2.30
N VAL A 4 -6.47 0.00 2.47
CA VAL A 4 -5.02 -0.02 2.18
C VAL A 4 -4.78 0.25 0.70
N VAL A 5 -5.55 -0.39 -0.18
CA VAL A 5 -5.45 -0.19 -1.64
C VAL A 5 -5.77 1.26 -2.01
N TYR A 6 -6.83 1.83 -1.42
CA TYR A 6 -7.18 3.22 -1.67
C TYR A 6 -6.14 4.20 -1.13
N GLU A 7 -5.54 3.91 0.03
CA GLU A 7 -4.48 4.74 0.59
C GLU A 7 -3.21 4.69 -0.25
N SER A 8 -2.86 3.53 -0.82
CA SER A 8 -1.75 3.43 -1.78
C SER A 8 -2.01 4.29 -3.03
N LEU A 9 -3.21 4.20 -3.60
CA LEU A 9 -3.60 4.99 -4.79
C LEU A 9 -3.71 6.49 -4.51
N ARG A 10 -4.03 6.89 -3.28
CA ARG A 10 -4.07 8.29 -2.84
C ARG A 10 -2.67 8.85 -2.61
N ILE A 11 -1.83 8.18 -1.83
CA ILE A 11 -0.51 8.71 -1.44
C ILE A 11 0.45 8.75 -2.64
N GLU A 12 0.33 7.80 -3.56
CA GLU A 12 1.22 7.68 -4.72
C GLU A 12 0.40 7.31 -5.96
N PRO A 13 -0.29 8.29 -6.59
CA PRO A 13 -1.01 8.05 -7.82
C PRO A 13 -0.08 7.53 -8.93
N PRO A 14 -0.34 6.36 -9.55
CA PRO A 14 0.58 5.75 -10.52
C PRO A 14 0.83 6.60 -11.76
N VAL A 15 -0.14 7.43 -12.14
CA VAL A 15 -0.04 8.39 -13.25
C VAL A 15 -0.27 9.79 -12.69
N PRO A 16 0.79 10.56 -12.40
CA PRO A 16 0.65 11.82 -11.66
C PRO A 16 0.25 13.02 -12.53
N LEU A 17 0.34 12.90 -13.86
CA LEU A 17 0.15 14.03 -14.78
C LEU A 17 -1.21 13.93 -15.48
N GLN A 18 -2.05 14.96 -15.32
CA GLN A 18 -3.29 15.12 -16.07
C GLN A 18 -3.30 16.44 -16.83
N PHE A 19 -3.89 16.41 -18.02
CA PHE A 19 -3.97 17.56 -18.92
C PHE A 19 -5.40 17.75 -19.42
N GLY A 20 -5.78 19.01 -19.62
CA GLY A 20 -7.04 19.38 -20.24
C GLY A 20 -6.89 20.69 -20.99
N ARG A 21 -7.52 20.81 -22.17
CA ARG A 21 -7.58 22.08 -22.89
C ARG A 21 -8.94 22.72 -22.63
N ALA A 22 -8.95 23.98 -22.21
CA ALA A 22 -10.17 24.74 -22.01
C ALA A 22 -10.96 24.82 -23.34
N LYS A 23 -12.23 24.41 -23.32
CA LYS A 23 -13.13 24.44 -24.49
C LYS A 23 -13.95 25.73 -24.60
N ARG A 24 -13.89 26.57 -23.58
CA ARG A 24 -14.56 27.86 -23.45
C ARG A 24 -13.90 28.60 -22.28
N ASP A 25 -14.10 29.90 -22.23
CA ASP A 25 -13.74 30.71 -21.07
C ASP A 25 -14.45 30.18 -19.80
N MET A 26 -13.71 30.07 -18.70
CA MET A 26 -14.21 29.59 -17.42
C MET A 26 -13.43 30.19 -16.25
N VAL A 27 -14.00 30.10 -15.05
CA VAL A 27 -13.30 30.43 -13.81
C VAL A 27 -12.98 29.13 -13.09
N ILE A 28 -11.73 28.96 -12.66
CA ILE A 28 -11.29 27.84 -11.83
C ILE A 28 -11.05 28.37 -10.42
N GLU A 29 -11.66 27.73 -9.43
CA GLU A 29 -11.53 28.08 -8.02
C GLU A 29 -10.49 27.19 -7.33
N SER A 30 -9.63 27.82 -6.52
CA SER A 30 -8.80 27.15 -5.52
C SER A 30 -9.41 27.39 -4.13
N HIS A 31 -8.72 26.95 -3.08
CA HIS A 31 -9.21 27.16 -1.71
C HIS A 31 -9.38 28.63 -1.30
N ASP A 32 -8.54 29.51 -1.85
CA ASP A 32 -8.43 30.90 -1.35
C ASP A 32 -8.57 31.95 -2.47
N ALA A 33 -8.73 31.51 -3.72
CA ALA A 33 -8.79 32.41 -4.88
C ALA A 33 -9.54 31.78 -6.06
N ALA A 34 -9.84 32.60 -7.07
CA ALA A 34 -10.43 32.18 -8.34
C ALA A 34 -9.64 32.78 -9.50
N PHE A 35 -9.53 32.03 -10.60
CA PHE A 35 -8.70 32.37 -11.75
C PHE A 35 -9.51 32.25 -13.04
N GLU A 36 -9.50 33.31 -13.85
CA GLU A 36 -10.05 33.25 -15.20
C GLU A 36 -9.11 32.46 -16.13
N VAL A 37 -9.67 31.51 -16.86
CA VAL A 37 -8.99 30.69 -17.87
C VAL A 37 -9.74 30.88 -19.19
N ARG A 38 -9.00 31.23 -20.24
CA ARG A 38 -9.53 31.46 -21.58
C ARG A 38 -9.63 30.17 -22.39
N GLU A 39 -10.54 30.16 -23.35
CA GLU A 39 -10.64 29.10 -24.34
C GLU A 39 -9.28 28.84 -25.02
N GLY A 40 -8.93 27.55 -25.16
CA GLY A 40 -7.70 27.11 -25.79
C GLY A 40 -6.51 26.98 -24.85
N GLU A 41 -6.55 27.56 -23.65
CA GLU A 41 -5.48 27.42 -22.65
C GLU A 41 -5.32 25.96 -22.19
N MET A 42 -4.06 25.57 -21.93
CA MET A 42 -3.71 24.23 -21.44
C MET A 42 -3.68 24.23 -19.92
N LEU A 43 -4.53 23.41 -19.34
CA LEU A 43 -4.55 23.11 -17.91
C LEU A 43 -3.70 21.87 -17.63
N PHE A 44 -2.99 21.93 -16.51
CA PHE A 44 -2.15 20.86 -16.02
C PHE A 44 -2.44 20.63 -14.53
N GLY A 45 -2.64 19.37 -14.17
CA GLY A 45 -2.77 18.92 -12.79
C GLY A 45 -1.65 17.95 -12.44
N PHE A 46 -0.94 18.24 -11.34
CA PHE A 46 -0.03 17.29 -10.70
C PHE A 46 -0.76 16.59 -9.55
N GLN A 47 -1.25 15.39 -9.82
CA GLN A 47 -2.18 14.66 -8.93
C GLN A 47 -1.70 14.45 -7.49
N PRO A 48 -0.41 14.15 -7.23
CA PRO A 48 0.06 13.93 -5.86
C PRO A 48 -0.21 15.13 -4.94
N PHE A 49 -0.20 16.36 -5.46
CA PHE A 49 -0.50 17.55 -4.63
C PHE A 49 -2.00 17.65 -4.31
N ALA A 50 -2.87 17.31 -5.25
CA ALA A 50 -4.32 17.31 -5.01
C ALA A 50 -4.75 16.19 -4.06
N THR A 51 -4.17 14.99 -4.20
CA THR A 51 -4.50 13.81 -3.39
C THR A 51 -3.80 13.79 -2.02
N LYS A 52 -2.87 14.71 -1.78
CA LYS A 52 -2.24 14.99 -0.48
C LYS A 52 -2.54 16.39 0.04
N ASP A 53 -3.65 16.98 -0.39
CA ASP A 53 -4.06 18.29 0.09
C ASP A 53 -4.40 18.24 1.59
N PRO A 54 -3.68 18.99 2.46
CA PRO A 54 -3.92 18.99 3.91
C PRO A 54 -5.24 19.66 4.30
N LYS A 55 -5.87 20.45 3.42
CA LYS A 55 -7.23 20.99 3.64
C LYS A 55 -8.31 19.93 3.42
N ILE A 56 -7.98 18.80 2.78
CA ILE A 56 -8.90 17.69 2.50
C ILE A 56 -8.58 16.47 3.38
N PHE A 57 -7.30 16.11 3.52
CA PHE A 57 -6.86 14.93 4.25
C PHE A 57 -6.04 15.34 5.48
N GLU A 58 -6.48 14.92 6.67
CA GLU A 58 -5.64 14.98 7.87
C GLU A 58 -4.41 14.07 7.69
N ARG A 59 -3.22 14.47 8.18
CA ARG A 59 -1.97 13.72 7.99
C ARG A 59 -1.78 13.34 6.51
N SER A 60 -1.92 14.32 5.62
CA SER A 60 -2.03 14.10 4.17
C SER A 60 -0.79 13.46 3.53
N GLU A 61 0.38 13.69 4.12
CA GLU A 61 1.66 13.12 3.67
C GLU A 61 1.94 11.73 4.27
N GLU A 62 1.15 11.26 5.23
CA GLU A 62 1.33 9.96 5.86
C GLU A 62 0.49 8.88 5.16
N PHE A 63 1.06 7.67 5.10
CA PHE A 63 0.30 6.47 4.76
C PHE A 63 -0.50 6.00 5.98
N VAL A 64 -1.82 6.12 5.92
CA VAL A 64 -2.73 5.72 7.00
C VAL A 64 -3.59 4.54 6.54
N PRO A 65 -3.25 3.28 6.91
CA PRO A 65 -3.90 2.07 6.39
C PRO A 65 -5.42 2.05 6.56
N GLY A 66 -5.92 2.65 7.64
CA GLY A 66 -7.34 2.70 8.02
C GLY A 66 -8.10 3.94 7.54
N ARG A 67 -7.51 4.81 6.69
CA ARG A 67 -8.10 6.12 6.32
C ARG A 67 -9.52 6.02 5.76
N PHE A 68 -9.82 4.98 4.99
CA PHE A 68 -11.09 4.80 4.30
C PHE A 68 -11.96 3.70 4.94
N VAL A 69 -11.83 3.49 6.25
CA VAL A 69 -12.68 2.56 7.01
C VAL A 69 -13.82 3.33 7.68
N GLY A 70 -15.04 2.79 7.60
CA GLY A 70 -16.23 3.43 8.16
C GLY A 70 -16.81 4.51 7.25
N GLU A 71 -18.00 4.99 7.60
CA GLU A 71 -18.78 5.92 6.76
C GLU A 71 -18.03 7.23 6.48
N GLU A 72 -17.42 7.83 7.50
CA GLU A 72 -16.63 9.06 7.35
C GLU A 72 -15.44 8.85 6.40
N GLY A 73 -14.73 7.73 6.56
CA GLY A 73 -13.60 7.35 5.71
C GLY A 73 -14.02 7.06 4.27
N GLU A 74 -15.09 6.31 4.06
CA GLU A 74 -15.64 6.03 2.73
C GLU A 74 -16.11 7.32 2.03
N GLY A 75 -16.60 8.31 2.79
CA GLY A 75 -16.93 9.64 2.28
C GLY A 75 -15.74 10.33 1.60
N LEU A 76 -14.50 10.09 2.04
CA LEU A 76 -13.29 10.68 1.46
C LEU A 76 -12.90 10.08 0.10
N LEU A 77 -13.50 8.96 -0.33
CA LEU A 77 -13.18 8.34 -1.62
C LEU A 77 -13.46 9.26 -2.82
N ARG A 78 -14.37 10.24 -2.67
CA ARG A 78 -14.60 11.28 -3.69
C ARG A 78 -13.35 12.10 -4.03
N HIS A 79 -12.35 12.12 -3.16
CA HIS A 79 -11.08 12.84 -3.32
C HIS A 79 -9.91 11.93 -3.72
N VAL A 80 -10.17 10.65 -4.01
CA VAL A 80 -9.18 9.71 -4.55
C VAL A 80 -9.30 9.73 -6.08
N LEU A 81 -8.26 10.19 -6.77
CA LEU A 81 -8.34 10.63 -8.19
C LEU A 81 -7.50 9.81 -9.18
N TRP A 82 -6.91 8.69 -8.74
CA TRP A 82 -5.97 7.86 -9.52
C TRP A 82 -6.49 7.48 -10.91
N SER A 83 -7.81 7.36 -11.05
CA SER A 83 -8.50 6.93 -12.27
C SER A 83 -8.80 8.07 -13.26
N ASN A 84 -8.28 9.28 -13.04
CA ASN A 84 -8.66 10.50 -13.77
C ASN A 84 -10.14 10.90 -13.55
N GLY A 85 -10.62 10.67 -12.34
CA GLY A 85 -11.96 11.01 -11.85
C GLY A 85 -12.12 10.54 -10.39
N PRO A 86 -13.15 11.01 -9.67
CA PRO A 86 -13.44 10.55 -8.32
C PRO A 86 -13.66 9.03 -8.27
N GLU A 87 -13.09 8.35 -7.27
CA GLU A 87 -13.27 6.90 -7.08
C GLU A 87 -14.74 6.50 -6.93
N THR A 88 -15.58 7.41 -6.43
CA THR A 88 -17.04 7.24 -6.28
C THR A 88 -17.82 7.30 -7.60
N GLU A 89 -17.20 7.71 -8.70
CA GLU A 89 -17.83 7.78 -10.03
C GLU A 89 -17.48 6.58 -10.91
N SER A 90 -18.28 6.32 -11.94
CA SER A 90 -18.06 5.23 -12.89
C SER A 90 -17.52 5.73 -14.23
N PRO A 91 -16.59 4.97 -14.85
CA PRO A 91 -16.17 5.27 -16.22
C PRO A 91 -17.34 5.06 -17.19
N THR A 92 -17.48 5.97 -18.14
CA THR A 92 -18.53 5.90 -19.17
C THR A 92 -17.95 6.28 -20.53
N ALA A 93 -18.67 5.98 -21.62
CA ALA A 93 -18.30 6.45 -22.95
C ALA A 93 -18.27 7.99 -23.07
N GLY A 94 -18.94 8.71 -22.16
CA GLY A 94 -19.03 10.17 -22.15
C GLY A 94 -17.94 10.88 -21.33
N ASN A 95 -17.13 10.14 -20.57
CA ASN A 95 -16.06 10.72 -19.76
C ASN A 95 -14.69 10.12 -20.12
N LYS A 96 -13.64 10.64 -19.48
CA LYS A 96 -12.24 10.22 -19.71
C LYS A 96 -11.64 9.55 -18.48
N GLN A 97 -12.50 9.01 -17.60
CA GLN A 97 -12.06 8.20 -16.47
C GLN A 97 -11.51 6.87 -16.99
N CYS A 98 -10.59 6.25 -16.25
CA CYS A 98 -9.99 4.97 -16.58
C CYS A 98 -11.07 3.89 -16.81
N ALA A 99 -11.16 3.36 -18.03
CA ALA A 99 -12.11 2.30 -18.37
C ALA A 99 -11.89 1.02 -17.54
N GLY A 100 -10.68 0.82 -17.02
CA GLY A 100 -10.32 -0.29 -16.15
C GLY A 100 -10.43 0.01 -14.65
N LYS A 101 -11.12 1.08 -14.22
CA LYS A 101 -11.18 1.52 -12.81
C LYS A 101 -11.42 0.36 -11.84
N ASP A 102 -12.54 -0.34 -12.01
CA ASP A 102 -12.93 -1.42 -11.10
C ASP A 102 -12.02 -2.65 -11.23
N PHE A 103 -11.47 -2.90 -12.42
CA PHE A 103 -10.51 -3.99 -12.63
C PHE A 103 -9.19 -3.76 -11.88
N VAL A 104 -8.62 -2.55 -11.95
CA VAL A 104 -7.39 -2.20 -11.21
C VAL A 104 -7.63 -2.35 -9.71
N VAL A 105 -8.73 -1.78 -9.19
CA VAL A 105 -9.07 -1.90 -7.77
C VAL A 105 -9.23 -3.37 -7.37
N LEU A 106 -9.86 -4.20 -8.21
CA LEU A 106 -9.99 -5.63 -7.97
C LEU A 106 -8.62 -6.32 -7.90
N VAL A 107 -7.76 -6.18 -8.91
CA VAL A 107 -6.47 -6.89 -8.93
C VAL A 107 -5.52 -6.41 -7.84
N SER A 108 -5.53 -5.12 -7.50
CA SER A 108 -4.76 -4.59 -6.37
C SER A 108 -5.23 -5.17 -5.03
N ARG A 109 -6.54 -5.36 -4.84
CA ARG A 109 -7.08 -6.04 -3.66
C ARG A 109 -6.67 -7.51 -3.63
N LEU A 110 -6.78 -8.21 -4.75
CA LEU A 110 -6.38 -9.61 -4.87
C LEU A 110 -4.88 -9.79 -4.59
N LEU A 111 -4.02 -8.89 -5.06
CA LEU A 111 -2.59 -8.92 -4.76
C LEU A 111 -2.34 -8.89 -3.25
N VAL A 112 -2.95 -7.94 -2.53
CA VAL A 112 -2.80 -7.84 -1.07
C VAL A 112 -3.35 -9.08 -0.37
N VAL A 113 -4.49 -9.61 -0.81
CA VAL A 113 -5.08 -10.85 -0.26
C VAL A 113 -4.15 -12.03 -0.48
N GLU A 114 -3.68 -12.26 -1.71
CA GLU A 114 -2.82 -13.40 -2.04
C GLU A 114 -1.47 -13.35 -1.31
N PHE A 115 -0.93 -12.16 -1.05
CA PHE A 115 0.23 -11.96 -0.19
C PHE A 115 -0.07 -12.44 1.24
N PHE A 116 -1.10 -11.89 1.89
CA PHE A 116 -1.37 -12.20 3.30
C PHE A 116 -2.08 -13.55 3.54
N LEU A 117 -2.53 -14.23 2.49
CA LEU A 117 -2.90 -15.64 2.57
C LEU A 117 -1.68 -16.56 2.66
N ARG A 118 -0.52 -16.12 2.16
CA ARG A 118 0.73 -16.90 2.15
C ARG A 118 1.71 -16.49 3.24
N TYR A 119 1.74 -15.20 3.58
CA TYR A 119 2.72 -14.61 4.49
C TYR A 119 2.03 -13.83 5.61
N ASP A 120 2.44 -14.02 6.85
CA ASP A 120 1.95 -13.21 7.97
C ASP A 120 2.52 -11.78 7.95
N SER A 121 3.77 -11.65 7.51
CA SER A 121 4.52 -10.41 7.34
C SER A 121 5.57 -10.57 6.24
N PHE A 122 6.23 -9.48 5.83
CA PHE A 122 7.37 -9.51 4.91
C PHE A 122 8.23 -8.25 5.10
N GLU A 123 9.51 -8.35 4.73
CA GLU A 123 10.43 -7.22 4.68
C GLU A 123 10.81 -6.89 3.23
N ILE A 124 11.18 -5.64 2.99
CA ILE A 124 11.57 -5.16 1.66
C ILE A 124 12.81 -4.28 1.72
N GLU A 125 13.62 -4.38 0.67
CA GLU A 125 14.58 -3.35 0.30
C GLU A 125 13.99 -2.49 -0.84
N VAL A 126 14.21 -1.18 -0.75
CA VAL A 126 13.67 -0.20 -1.69
C VAL A 126 14.80 0.48 -2.46
N GLY A 127 14.83 0.26 -3.76
CA GLY A 127 15.71 0.90 -4.72
C GLY A 127 14.99 1.92 -5.61
N LYS A 128 15.76 2.78 -6.29
CA LYS A 128 15.24 3.75 -7.25
C LYS A 128 15.01 3.10 -8.61
N SER A 129 13.94 3.50 -9.29
CA SER A 129 13.62 3.10 -10.67
C SER A 129 13.18 4.33 -11.48
N PRO A 130 13.42 4.38 -12.81
CA PRO A 130 12.85 5.43 -13.67
C PRO A 130 11.31 5.43 -13.70
N LEU A 131 10.69 4.28 -13.41
CA LEU A 131 9.24 4.12 -13.28
C LEU A 131 8.94 3.38 -11.98
N GLY A 132 8.22 4.03 -11.07
CA GLY A 132 7.87 3.49 -9.75
C GLY A 132 9.08 3.26 -8.85
N ALA A 133 8.99 2.25 -7.98
CA ALA A 133 10.06 1.81 -7.09
C ALA A 133 10.62 0.45 -7.52
N ASN A 134 11.91 0.21 -7.27
CA ASN A 134 12.48 -1.12 -7.31
C ASN A 134 12.32 -1.76 -5.93
N LEU A 135 11.59 -2.87 -5.84
CA LEU A 135 11.32 -3.55 -4.57
C LEU A 135 11.91 -4.95 -4.62
N LEU A 136 12.68 -5.31 -3.58
CA LEU A 136 13.17 -6.66 -3.35
C LEU A 136 12.57 -7.16 -2.04
N VAL A 137 11.86 -8.30 -2.08
CA VAL A 137 11.39 -8.97 -0.87
C VAL A 137 12.57 -9.72 -0.27
N VAL A 138 12.84 -9.47 1.00
CA VAL A 138 13.91 -10.15 1.76
C VAL A 138 13.28 -11.23 2.61
N GLU A 139 13.76 -12.47 2.46
CA GLU A 139 13.45 -13.57 3.37
C GLU A 139 14.62 -13.72 4.35
N ASP A 140 14.32 -13.77 5.64
CA ASP A 140 15.35 -13.97 6.66
C ASP A 140 15.68 -15.48 6.76
N GLU A 141 16.81 -15.90 6.18
CA GLU A 141 17.22 -17.32 6.12
C GLU A 141 17.45 -17.94 7.51
N GLU A 142 17.64 -17.12 8.55
CA GLU A 142 17.99 -17.57 9.90
C GLU A 142 16.88 -18.44 10.55
N TRP A 143 15.61 -18.21 10.18
CA TRP A 143 14.47 -18.97 10.71
C TRP A 143 14.04 -20.15 9.83
N CYS A 144 14.32 -20.10 8.52
CA CYS A 144 14.05 -21.22 7.62
C CYS A 144 14.91 -22.44 7.98
N LEU A 145 16.15 -22.22 8.45
CA LEU A 145 17.00 -23.26 9.01
C LEU A 145 16.45 -23.84 10.32
N MET A 146 15.85 -23.04 11.20
CA MET A 146 15.24 -23.53 12.44
C MET A 146 14.02 -24.44 12.18
N GLU A 147 13.25 -24.18 11.12
CA GLU A 147 12.13 -25.05 10.69
C GLU A 147 12.55 -26.20 9.75
N ALA A 148 13.73 -26.17 9.14
CA ALA A 148 14.28 -27.30 8.37
C ALA A 148 14.86 -28.42 9.27
N PHE A 149 14.99 -28.19 10.59
CA PHE A 149 15.36 -29.19 11.59
C PHE A 149 14.21 -29.67 12.51
N PRO A 150 13.04 -30.15 12.05
CA PRO A 150 12.16 -30.94 12.90
C PRO A 150 12.43 -32.43 12.64
N SER A 151 12.69 -33.16 13.72
CA SER A 151 12.69 -34.63 13.84
C SER A 151 13.91 -35.41 13.32
N ASN A 152 15.02 -35.32 14.06
CA ASN A 152 15.67 -36.54 14.55
C ASN A 152 16.55 -36.22 15.75
N GLY A 153 16.17 -36.71 16.95
CA GLY A 153 16.96 -36.83 18.20
C GLY A 153 17.90 -35.66 18.56
N TYR A 154 17.83 -35.02 19.71
CA TYR A 154 18.21 -35.61 20.99
C TYR A 154 18.04 -34.56 22.11
N ARG A 155 17.52 -35.03 23.25
CA ARG A 155 17.84 -34.65 24.64
C ARG A 155 17.93 -33.14 24.97
N VAL A 156 16.83 -32.61 25.53
CA VAL A 156 16.88 -31.46 26.43
C VAL A 156 17.68 -31.86 27.68
N ARG A 157 18.86 -31.27 27.87
CA ARG A 157 19.58 -31.32 29.14
C ARG A 157 19.67 -29.90 29.69
N GLY A 158 18.77 -29.57 30.61
CA GLY A 158 18.92 -28.39 31.45
C GLY A 158 20.16 -28.56 32.35
N GLY A 159 20.99 -27.53 32.44
CA GLY A 159 22.09 -27.50 33.41
C GLY A 159 23.20 -26.50 33.12
N ARG A 160 23.06 -25.30 33.71
CA ARG A 160 24.10 -24.42 34.29
C ARG A 160 25.39 -24.16 33.48
N GLY A 161 25.56 -22.89 33.09
CA GLY A 161 26.87 -22.32 32.78
C GLY A 161 26.78 -20.80 32.55
N MET A 162 27.17 -20.03 33.57
CA MET A 162 27.25 -18.57 33.58
C MET A 162 28.18 -18.01 32.49
N GLY A 163 27.77 -16.89 31.88
CA GLY A 163 28.64 -15.92 31.22
C GLY A 163 27.99 -14.54 31.29
N LYS A 164 28.56 -13.63 32.07
CA LYS A 164 28.02 -12.30 32.43
C LYS A 164 28.20 -11.25 31.31
N PHE A 165 27.23 -10.33 31.27
CA PHE A 165 27.17 -8.96 30.73
C PHE A 165 28.52 -8.20 30.53
N ALA A 166 28.82 -7.60 29.35
CA ALA A 166 28.52 -6.22 28.85
C ALA A 166 29.79 -5.29 28.94
N PRO A 167 29.99 -4.17 28.16
CA PRO A 167 28.98 -3.15 27.78
C PRO A 167 29.05 -2.54 26.37
N GLY A 168 27.96 -1.89 25.94
CA GLY A 168 27.99 -0.94 24.81
C GLY A 168 26.65 -0.51 24.19
N GLY A 169 25.78 0.16 24.96
CA GLY A 169 24.88 1.24 24.53
C GLY A 169 23.90 1.04 23.36
N GLY A 170 22.60 1.11 23.66
CA GLY A 170 21.59 1.55 22.68
C GLY A 170 20.29 0.76 22.70
N SER A 171 19.29 1.33 23.34
CA SER A 171 17.87 0.93 23.30
C SER A 171 17.39 0.53 21.89
N ARG A 172 16.63 -0.57 21.81
CA ARG A 172 15.34 -0.68 21.09
C ARG A 172 14.70 -2.03 21.40
N ASP A 173 13.58 -1.97 22.12
CA ASP A 173 12.62 -3.07 22.24
C ASP A 173 12.04 -3.35 20.84
N GLY A 174 12.56 -4.39 20.19
CA GLY A 174 11.99 -4.96 18.97
C GLY A 174 11.09 -6.13 19.35
N HIS A 175 9.78 -5.94 19.29
CA HIS A 175 8.84 -7.06 19.34
C HIS A 175 8.96 -7.88 18.05
N MET A 176 9.52 -9.08 18.18
CA MET A 176 9.64 -10.10 17.15
C MET A 176 8.24 -10.60 16.74
N VAL A 177 7.88 -10.44 15.46
CA VAL A 177 6.64 -10.99 14.87
C VAL A 177 7.04 -12.18 14.00
N LEU A 178 6.46 -13.33 14.31
CA LEU A 178 6.74 -14.62 13.66
C LEU A 178 6.19 -14.67 12.23
N PHE A 179 6.99 -15.19 11.32
CA PHE A 179 6.56 -15.65 9.99
C PHE A 179 6.03 -17.08 10.11
N ARG A 180 4.74 -17.32 9.83
CA ARG A 180 4.28 -18.66 9.42
C ARG A 180 3.78 -18.63 7.99
N PRO A 181 4.39 -19.39 7.06
CA PRO A 181 3.71 -19.71 5.83
C PRO A 181 2.44 -20.50 6.16
N ASN A 182 1.29 -20.03 5.67
CA ASN A 182 -0.03 -20.65 5.90
C ASN A 182 -0.20 -21.95 5.09
N TYR A 183 0.74 -22.89 5.19
CA TYR A 183 0.55 -24.25 4.68
C TYR A 183 -0.21 -25.06 5.71
N ARG A 184 -1.55 -25.07 5.59
CA ARG A 184 -2.36 -26.12 6.20
C ARG A 184 -2.06 -27.41 5.44
N ARG A 185 -1.07 -28.20 5.88
CA ARG A 185 -0.91 -29.59 5.41
C ARG A 185 -2.14 -30.35 5.86
N GLU A 186 -3.02 -30.71 4.91
CA GLU A 186 -3.97 -31.80 5.17
C GLU A 186 -3.17 -33.08 5.40
N PRO A 187 -3.50 -33.89 6.42
CA PRO A 187 -2.84 -35.17 6.60
C PRO A 187 -3.17 -36.04 5.38
N THR A 188 -2.15 -36.45 4.63
CA THR A 188 -2.29 -37.57 3.72
C THR A 188 -2.54 -38.79 4.58
N GLU A 189 -3.81 -39.22 4.64
CA GLU A 189 -4.16 -40.55 5.14
C GLU A 189 -3.35 -41.57 4.35
N GLY A 190 -2.54 -42.35 5.07
CA GLY A 190 -1.86 -43.49 4.49
C GLY A 190 -2.87 -44.57 4.12
N SER A 191 -2.67 -45.19 2.96
CA SER A 191 -3.23 -46.51 2.67
C SER A 191 -2.33 -47.29 1.72
N HIS A 192 -1.79 -48.38 2.28
CA HIS A 192 -1.18 -49.59 1.69
C HIS A 192 0.32 -49.58 1.35
#